data_AF-A0A940C5U3-F1
#
_entry.id   AF-A0A940C5U3-F1
#
_cell.length_a   1.000
_cell.length_b   1.000
_cell.length_c   1.000
_cell.angle_alpha   90.00
_cell.angle_beta   90.00
_cell.angle_gamma   90.00
#
_symmetry.space_group_name_H-M   'P 1'
#
loop_
_entity.id
_entity.type
_entity.pdbx_description
1 polymer ?
#
loop_
_entity_poly.entity_id
_entity_poly.type
_entity_poly.pdbx_seq_one_letter_code
_entity_poly.pdbx_strand_id
1 'polypeptide(L)'
;MKRKVTSEERMILLDNPELVMFNPYKGFKVHSVSLGKALIPPVIVGVLMFLWGFLCPDYINAHPTLFASVSFTAIIFASGFIPILYIILDDRAYNKARKTHYAKYLKMLMPHELNTDIAHIKYVVYEKAEGGWILDGKEEFFGYCGFVNFFRMEPETDVAVVYGDDFFAYIKKDPGTESFYNERT
;
A
#
# COMPACT_ATOMS: atom_id res chain seq x y z
N MET A 1 -9.50 1.08 25.83
CA MET A 1 -8.64 1.85 26.75
C MET A 1 -7.54 2.55 25.97
N LYS A 2 -7.57 3.89 25.93
CA LYS A 2 -6.63 4.70 25.14
C LYS A 2 -5.40 5.08 25.93
N ARG A 3 -4.21 4.87 25.37
CA ARG A 3 -2.95 5.38 25.93
C ARG A 3 -1.96 5.76 24.85
N LYS A 4 -0.93 6.53 25.21
CA LYS A 4 0.19 6.82 24.31
C LYS A 4 1.08 5.59 24.15
N VAL A 5 1.61 5.42 22.94
CA VAL A 5 2.63 4.42 22.60
C VAL A 5 3.98 4.93 23.11
N THR A 6 4.76 4.07 23.76
CA THR A 6 6.09 4.44 24.25
C THR A 6 7.12 4.44 23.13
N SER A 7 8.28 5.07 23.36
CA SER A 7 9.39 5.02 22.41
C SER A 7 9.88 3.59 22.14
N GLU A 8 9.87 2.73 23.16
CA GLU A 8 10.26 1.31 23.06
C GLU A 8 9.27 0.53 22.19
N GLU A 9 7.98 0.72 22.44
CA GLU A 9 6.90 0.14 21.64
C GLU A 9 6.98 0.60 20.19
N ARG A 10 7.24 1.88 19.96
CA ARG A 10 7.46 2.41 18.61
C ARG A 10 8.63 1.71 17.91
N MET A 11 9.73 1.46 18.61
CA MET A 11 10.87 0.71 18.05
C MET A 11 10.49 -0.74 17.73
N ILE A 12 9.74 -1.42 18.60
CA ILE A 12 9.22 -2.76 18.34
C ILE A 12 8.46 -2.83 17.02
N LEU A 13 7.58 -1.85 16.73
CA LEU A 13 6.84 -1.80 15.46
C LEU A 13 7.77 -1.63 14.25
N LEU A 14 8.78 -0.77 14.38
CA LEU A 14 9.73 -0.49 13.30
C LEU A 14 10.68 -1.65 13.01
N ASP A 15 11.02 -2.43 14.05
CA ASP A 15 11.93 -3.57 13.98
C ASP A 15 11.20 -4.87 13.59
N ASN A 16 9.89 -4.97 13.84
CA ASN A 16 9.04 -6.14 13.53
C ASN A 16 7.87 -5.75 12.62
N PRO A 17 8.14 -5.25 11.39
CA PRO A 17 7.10 -4.74 10.49
C PRO A 17 6.09 -5.82 10.05
N GLU A 18 6.41 -7.10 10.14
CA GLU A 18 5.50 -8.22 9.89
C GLU A 18 4.37 -8.38 10.92
N LEU A 19 4.49 -7.76 12.09
CA LEU A 19 3.46 -7.78 13.15
C LEU A 19 2.46 -6.64 13.01
N VAL A 20 2.62 -5.78 12.01
CA VAL A 20 1.78 -4.60 11.77
C VAL A 20 0.98 -4.83 10.50
N MET A 21 -0.33 -4.56 10.51
CA MET A 21 -1.20 -4.59 9.33
C MET A 21 -1.92 -3.24 9.21
N PHE A 22 -1.86 -2.59 8.05
CA PHE A 22 -2.55 -1.31 7.84
C PHE A 22 -4.05 -1.47 7.57
N ASN A 23 -4.81 -0.42 7.88
CA ASN A 23 -6.15 -0.23 7.30
C ASN A 23 -6.03 -0.11 5.75
N PRO A 24 -6.93 -0.75 4.98
CA PRO A 24 -6.91 -0.79 3.52
C PRO A 24 -6.75 0.58 2.88
N TYR A 25 -7.53 1.57 3.30
CA TYR A 25 -7.55 2.87 2.62
C TYR A 25 -6.24 3.66 2.78
N LYS A 26 -5.49 3.41 3.85
CA LYS A 26 -4.22 4.09 4.12
C LYS A 26 -3.04 3.43 3.40
N GLY A 27 -3.02 2.09 3.33
CA GLY A 27 -2.02 1.36 2.54
C GLY A 27 -2.07 1.70 1.05
N PHE A 28 -3.27 1.83 0.47
CA PHE A 28 -3.43 2.11 -0.96
C PHE A 28 -3.00 3.52 -1.39
N LYS A 29 -3.15 4.55 -0.55
CA LYS A 29 -2.79 5.94 -0.89
C LYS A 29 -1.30 6.12 -1.21
N VAL A 30 -0.44 5.28 -0.67
CA VAL A 30 1.02 5.38 -0.86
C VAL A 30 1.48 4.63 -2.12
N HIS A 31 0.59 3.85 -2.73
CA HIS A 31 0.90 2.96 -3.85
C HIS A 31 0.46 3.53 -5.21
N SER A 32 0.05 4.81 -5.27
CA SER A 32 -0.11 5.49 -6.54
C SER A 32 1.25 5.60 -7.22
N VAL A 33 1.38 5.06 -8.43
CA VAL A 33 2.55 5.34 -9.27
C VAL A 33 2.69 6.84 -9.36
N SER A 34 3.84 7.39 -8.95
CA SER A 34 4.07 8.82 -9.09
C SER A 34 3.87 9.20 -10.57
N LEU A 35 3.15 10.28 -10.83
CA LEU A 35 2.83 10.72 -12.20
C LEU A 35 4.07 10.70 -13.11
N GLY A 36 5.24 11.08 -12.57
CA GLY A 36 6.51 11.03 -13.29
C GLY A 36 6.93 9.63 -13.77
N LYS A 37 6.70 8.57 -12.99
CA LYS A 37 7.00 7.19 -13.43
C LYS A 37 6.01 6.67 -14.46
N ALA A 38 4.73 7.06 -14.35
CA ALA A 38 3.70 6.70 -15.32
C ALA A 38 3.96 7.33 -16.71
N LEU A 39 4.65 8.47 -16.76
CA LEU A 39 4.99 9.15 -18.01
C LEU A 39 6.21 8.56 -18.73
N ILE A 40 6.99 7.67 -18.10
CA ILE A 40 8.21 7.12 -18.73
C ILE A 40 7.90 6.40 -20.05
N PRO A 41 6.95 5.45 -20.13
CA PRO A 41 6.68 4.75 -21.40
C PRO A 41 6.15 5.68 -22.51
N PRO A 42 5.18 6.58 -22.26
CA PRO A 42 4.75 7.56 -23.26
C PRO A 42 5.88 8.48 -23.74
N VAL A 43 6.77 8.92 -22.85
CA VAL A 43 7.91 9.78 -23.21
C VAL A 43 8.90 9.04 -24.11
N ILE A 44 9.21 7.77 -23.82
CA ILE A 44 10.07 6.95 -24.68
C ILE A 44 9.49 6.84 -26.09
N VAL A 45 8.18 6.55 -26.21
CA VAL A 45 7.51 6.50 -27.51
C VAL A 45 7.58 7.84 -28.22
N GLY A 46 7.36 8.94 -27.52
CA GLY A 46 7.48 10.30 -28.07
C GLY A 46 8.87 10.57 -28.66
N VAL A 47 9.93 10.20 -27.93
CA VAL A 47 11.32 10.34 -28.40
C VAL A 47 11.58 9.48 -29.64
N LEU A 48 11.12 8.24 -29.65
CA LEU A 48 11.28 7.34 -30.80
C LEU A 48 10.54 7.86 -32.05
N MET A 49 9.32 8.37 -31.89
CA MET A 49 8.56 8.96 -32.99
C MET A 49 9.20 10.26 -33.50
N PHE A 50 9.76 11.07 -32.60
CA PHE A 50 10.52 12.26 -32.99
C PHE A 50 11.79 11.90 -33.78
N LEU A 51 12.55 10.90 -33.32
CA LEU A 51 13.73 10.41 -34.04
C LEU A 51 13.38 9.86 -35.42
N TRP A 52 12.26 9.13 -35.53
CA TRP A 52 11.78 8.66 -36.83
C TRP A 52 11.40 9.83 -37.75
N GLY A 53 10.71 10.83 -37.20
CA GLY A 53 10.43 12.14 -37.81
C GLY A 53 11.67 12.81 -38.40
N PHE A 54 12.70 12.90 -37.58
CA PHE A 54 13.94 13.60 -37.90
C PHE A 54 14.83 12.85 -38.89
N LEU A 55 14.93 11.52 -38.75
CA LEU A 55 15.82 10.68 -39.56
C LEU A 55 15.21 10.24 -40.90
N CYS A 56 13.87 10.22 -41.02
CA CYS A 56 13.18 9.75 -42.22
C CYS A 56 12.04 10.70 -42.68
N PRO A 57 12.31 12.01 -42.87
CA PRO A 57 11.28 12.99 -43.19
C PRO A 57 10.56 12.69 -44.52
N ASP A 58 11.30 12.26 -45.53
CA ASP A 58 10.74 11.98 -46.87
C ASP A 58 9.75 10.81 -46.85
N TYR A 59 10.04 9.78 -46.07
CA TYR A 59 9.16 8.62 -45.90
C TYR A 59 7.86 9.01 -45.18
N ILE A 60 7.94 9.89 -44.18
CA ILE A 60 6.77 10.35 -43.42
C ILE A 60 5.89 11.25 -44.27
N ASN A 61 6.49 12.14 -45.05
CA ASN A 61 5.76 12.99 -45.99
C ASN A 61 5.06 12.17 -47.08
N ALA A 62 5.66 11.05 -47.51
CA ALA A 62 5.04 10.12 -48.45
C ALA A 62 3.93 9.26 -47.82
N HIS A 63 3.99 9.00 -46.51
CA HIS A 63 3.06 8.11 -45.80
C HIS A 63 2.52 8.71 -44.49
N PRO A 64 1.84 9.87 -44.53
CA PRO A 64 1.43 10.59 -43.32
C PRO A 64 0.42 9.80 -42.48
N THR A 65 -0.51 9.10 -43.13
CA THR A 65 -1.52 8.28 -42.46
C THR A 65 -0.92 7.07 -41.75
N LEU A 66 0.10 6.44 -42.36
CA LEU A 66 0.82 5.31 -41.76
C LEU A 66 1.55 5.77 -40.50
N PHE A 67 2.29 6.88 -40.61
CA PHE A 67 3.01 7.45 -39.49
C PHE A 67 2.07 7.80 -38.33
N ALA A 68 0.98 8.53 -38.61
CA ALA A 68 -0.02 8.88 -37.59
C ALA A 68 -0.63 7.63 -36.91
N SER A 69 -0.97 6.59 -37.69
CA SER A 69 -1.58 5.36 -37.17
C SER A 69 -0.61 4.57 -36.28
N VAL A 70 0.66 4.46 -36.70
CA VAL A 70 1.69 3.76 -35.93
C VAL A 70 2.02 4.52 -34.65
N SER A 71 2.19 5.86 -34.72
CA SER A 71 2.44 6.69 -33.55
C SER A 71 1.30 6.62 -32.53
N PHE A 72 0.05 6.73 -32.99
CA PHE A 72 -1.12 6.65 -32.13
C PHE A 72 -1.24 5.27 -31.44
N THR A 73 -1.05 4.20 -32.21
CA THR A 73 -1.08 2.83 -31.69
C THR A 73 0.03 2.59 -30.67
N ALA A 74 1.25 3.09 -30.93
CA ALA A 74 2.38 2.97 -30.00
C ALA A 74 2.13 3.70 -28.67
N ILE A 75 1.50 4.88 -28.70
CA ILE A 75 1.14 5.63 -27.48
C ILE A 75 0.08 4.89 -26.67
N ILE A 76 -0.92 4.30 -27.33
CA ILE A 76 -1.95 3.48 -26.66
C ILE A 76 -1.30 2.27 -26.01
N PHE A 77 -0.43 1.54 -26.72
CA PHE A 77 0.25 0.38 -26.15
C PHE A 77 1.17 0.78 -24.98
N ALA A 78 1.93 1.87 -25.08
CA ALA A 78 2.77 2.35 -23.99
C ALA A 78 1.94 2.73 -22.74
N SER A 79 0.78 3.33 -22.94
CA SER A 79 -0.16 3.67 -21.85
C SER A 79 -0.82 2.42 -21.27
N GLY A 80 -1.20 1.46 -22.11
CA GLY A 80 -1.76 0.17 -21.73
C GLY A 80 -0.75 -0.78 -21.08
N PHE A 81 0.55 -0.53 -21.24
CA PHE A 81 1.60 -1.27 -20.55
C PHE A 81 1.84 -0.78 -19.13
N ILE A 82 1.31 0.39 -18.73
CA ILE A 82 1.46 0.94 -17.38
C ILE A 82 0.83 0.02 -16.31
N PRO A 83 -0.40 -0.51 -16.48
CA PRO A 83 -0.96 -1.51 -15.57
C PRO A 83 -0.13 -2.81 -15.51
N ILE A 84 0.45 -3.24 -16.64
CA ILE A 84 1.28 -4.46 -16.70
C ILE A 84 2.61 -4.24 -15.99
N LEU A 85 3.26 -3.09 -16.20
CA LEU A 85 4.44 -2.68 -15.43
C LEU A 85 4.11 -2.55 -13.95
N TYR A 86 2.92 -2.06 -13.61
CA TYR A 86 2.48 -2.02 -12.22
C TYR A 86 2.36 -3.42 -11.62
N ILE A 87 1.84 -4.40 -12.35
CA ILE A 87 1.74 -5.80 -11.92
C ILE A 87 3.11 -6.48 -11.81
N ILE A 88 4.02 -6.23 -12.76
CA ILE A 88 5.38 -6.82 -12.79
C ILE A 88 6.28 -6.18 -11.72
N LEU A 89 6.17 -4.87 -11.54
CA LEU A 89 6.87 -4.09 -10.51
C LEU A 89 6.10 -4.08 -9.18
N ASP A 90 4.96 -4.79 -9.10
CA ASP A 90 4.25 -4.92 -7.85
C ASP A 90 5.10 -5.79 -6.93
N ASP A 91 5.84 -5.14 -6.03
CA ASP A 91 6.61 -5.77 -4.96
C ASP A 91 5.71 -6.69 -4.09
N ARG A 92 4.38 -6.60 -4.22
CA ARG A 92 3.42 -7.57 -3.66
C ARG A 92 3.57 -8.97 -4.26
N ALA A 93 3.99 -9.17 -5.50
CA ALA A 93 4.17 -10.51 -6.08
C ALA A 93 5.34 -11.29 -5.46
N TYR A 94 6.36 -10.58 -4.93
CA TYR A 94 7.56 -11.19 -4.35
C TYR A 94 7.58 -11.03 -2.82
N ASN A 95 7.35 -12.12 -2.08
CA ASN A 95 7.30 -12.13 -0.60
C ASN A 95 8.48 -11.41 0.08
N LYS A 96 9.68 -11.46 -0.50
CA LYS A 96 10.89 -10.80 0.05
C LYS A 96 10.90 -9.29 -0.21
N ALA A 97 10.43 -8.84 -1.38
CA ALA A 97 10.29 -7.42 -1.69
C ALA A 97 9.20 -6.79 -0.81
N ARG A 98 8.08 -7.51 -0.61
CA ARG A 98 6.95 -7.10 0.24
C ARG A 98 7.37 -6.74 1.66
N LYS A 99 8.20 -7.55 2.31
CA LYS A 99 8.69 -7.28 3.68
C LYS A 99 9.54 -6.00 3.76
N THR A 100 10.51 -5.85 2.85
CA THR A 100 11.40 -4.68 2.80
C THR A 100 10.64 -3.40 2.45
N HIS A 101 9.72 -3.50 1.50
CA HIS A 101 8.88 -2.40 1.05
C HIS A 101 7.92 -1.93 2.16
N TYR A 102 7.33 -2.88 2.89
CA TYR A 102 6.46 -2.56 4.02
C TYR A 102 7.20 -1.92 5.19
N ALA A 103 8.38 -2.45 5.55
CA ALA A 103 9.24 -1.85 6.57
C ALA A 103 9.60 -0.39 6.23
N LYS A 104 9.89 -0.12 4.95
CA LYS A 104 10.17 1.22 4.44
C LYS A 104 8.96 2.15 4.60
N TYR A 105 7.75 1.69 4.28
CA TYR A 105 6.56 2.52 4.43
C TYR A 105 6.17 2.76 5.87
N LEU A 106 6.28 1.75 6.72
CA LEU A 106 6.04 1.91 8.15
C LEU A 106 6.94 3.01 8.71
N LYS A 107 8.21 3.07 8.30
CA LYS A 107 9.14 4.16 8.66
C LYS A 107 8.74 5.53 8.12
N MET A 108 8.13 5.61 6.93
CA MET A 108 7.71 6.90 6.34
C MET A 108 6.41 7.44 6.92
N LEU A 109 5.45 6.55 7.20
CA LEU A 109 4.08 6.91 7.55
C LEU A 109 3.86 7.01 9.05
N MET A 110 4.68 6.34 9.86
CA MET A 110 4.49 6.31 11.31
C MET A 110 4.84 7.68 11.92
N PRO A 111 3.86 8.41 12.49
CA PRO A 111 4.11 9.68 13.14
C PRO A 111 4.96 9.52 14.41
N HIS A 112 5.42 10.65 14.95
CA HIS A 112 6.13 10.68 16.22
C HIS A 112 5.22 10.39 17.41
N GLU A 113 4.01 10.95 17.39
CA GLU A 113 3.01 10.73 18.43
C GLU A 113 2.01 9.66 17.97
N LEU A 114 1.93 8.58 18.74
CA LEU A 114 1.04 7.45 18.49
C LEU A 114 0.24 7.15 19.76
N ASN A 115 -1.01 6.77 19.54
CA ASN A 115 -1.88 6.22 20.57
C ASN A 115 -2.17 4.76 20.25
N THR A 116 -2.44 3.99 21.29
CA THR A 116 -2.88 2.60 21.18
C THR A 116 -4.17 2.43 21.94
N ASP A 117 -5.00 1.51 21.44
CA ASP A 117 -6.23 1.06 22.06
C ASP A 117 -6.40 -0.43 21.79
N ILE A 118 -7.28 -1.08 22.54
CA ILE A 118 -7.61 -2.49 22.39
C ILE A 118 -9.05 -2.58 21.93
N ALA A 119 -9.25 -3.17 20.75
CA ALA A 119 -10.56 -3.46 20.20
C ALA A 119 -10.86 -4.96 20.38
N HIS A 120 -12.10 -5.28 20.73
CA HIS A 120 -12.56 -6.66 20.81
C HIS A 120 -13.25 -7.05 19.50
N ILE A 121 -12.76 -8.05 18.79
CA ILE A 121 -13.32 -8.49 17.50
C ILE A 121 -14.57 -9.31 17.76
N LYS A 122 -15.73 -8.82 17.35
CA LYS A 122 -17.02 -9.52 17.52
C LYS A 122 -17.29 -10.50 16.39
N TYR A 123 -17.00 -10.12 15.15
CA TYR A 123 -17.15 -11.01 14.01
C TYR A 123 -16.23 -10.61 12.86
N VAL A 124 -15.93 -11.57 11.99
CA VAL A 124 -15.12 -11.39 10.79
C VAL A 124 -15.84 -12.02 9.60
N VAL A 125 -15.93 -11.29 8.50
CA VAL A 125 -16.42 -11.75 7.19
C VAL A 125 -15.21 -11.88 6.26
N TYR A 126 -14.62 -13.07 6.25
CA TYR A 126 -13.34 -13.32 5.58
C TYR A 126 -13.38 -13.00 4.08
N GLU A 127 -14.49 -13.28 3.40
CA GLU A 127 -14.68 -13.07 1.96
C GLU A 127 -14.65 -11.59 1.58
N LYS A 128 -14.97 -10.71 2.53
CA LYS A 128 -15.01 -9.25 2.34
C LYS A 128 -13.81 -8.53 2.96
N ALA A 129 -12.97 -9.24 3.72
CA ALA A 129 -11.90 -8.65 4.53
C ALA A 129 -12.40 -7.54 5.48
N GLU A 130 -13.58 -7.76 6.05
CA GLU A 130 -14.31 -6.82 6.89
C GLU A 130 -14.82 -7.52 8.16
N GLY A 131 -15.22 -6.74 9.16
CA GLY A 131 -15.80 -7.27 10.38
C GLY A 131 -16.40 -6.18 11.26
N GLY A 132 -16.86 -6.60 12.42
CA GLY A 132 -17.33 -5.72 13.49
C GLY A 132 -16.51 -5.93 14.74
N TRP A 133 -16.17 -4.84 15.40
CA TRP A 133 -15.48 -4.85 16.68
C TRP A 133 -16.17 -3.97 17.71
N ILE A 134 -15.80 -4.13 18.96
CA ILE A 134 -16.19 -3.26 20.06
C ILE A 134 -14.97 -2.43 20.43
N LEU A 135 -15.07 -1.12 20.24
CA LEU A 135 -14.06 -0.15 20.63
C LEU A 135 -14.76 0.90 21.52
N ASP A 136 -14.21 1.17 22.71
CA ASP A 136 -14.83 2.06 23.71
C ASP A 136 -16.32 1.75 24.01
N GLY A 137 -16.68 0.47 24.04
CA GLY A 137 -18.05 0.02 24.31
C GLY A 137 -19.05 0.27 23.19
N LYS A 138 -18.59 0.70 22.00
CA LYS A 138 -19.42 0.86 20.81
C LYS A 138 -19.04 -0.17 19.75
N GLU A 139 -20.07 -0.73 19.12
CA GLU A 139 -19.88 -1.57 17.96
C GLU A 139 -19.57 -0.70 16.74
N GLU A 140 -18.43 -0.95 16.13
CA GLU A 140 -17.94 -0.26 14.94
C GLU A 140 -17.55 -1.29 13.87
N PHE A 141 -17.54 -0.84 12.61
CA PHE A 141 -17.09 -1.65 11.49
C PHE A 141 -15.59 -1.44 11.26
N PHE A 142 -14.89 -2.51 10.90
CA PHE A 142 -13.51 -2.43 10.45
C PHE A 142 -13.34 -3.16 9.12
N GLY A 143 -12.32 -2.76 8.37
CA GLY A 143 -11.85 -3.45 7.17
C GLY A 143 -10.34 -3.59 7.24
N TYR A 144 -9.80 -4.67 6.70
CA TYR A 144 -8.36 -4.90 6.63
C TYR A 144 -7.92 -5.22 5.21
N CYS A 145 -6.62 -5.08 4.97
CA CYS A 145 -6.03 -5.27 3.66
C CYS A 145 -5.17 -6.52 3.65
N GLY A 146 -5.59 -7.57 2.93
CA GLY A 146 -4.81 -8.79 2.78
C GLY A 146 -3.52 -8.63 1.95
N PHE A 147 -3.29 -7.45 1.37
CA PHE A 147 -2.20 -7.24 0.43
C PHE A 147 -0.81 -7.12 1.08
N VAL A 148 -0.71 -6.68 2.35
CA VAL A 148 0.58 -6.51 3.02
C VAL A 148 0.57 -6.94 4.49
N ASN A 149 1.50 -7.83 4.85
CA ASN A 149 1.67 -8.42 6.19
C ASN A 149 0.35 -8.82 6.86
N PHE A 150 -0.48 -9.54 6.09
CA PHE A 150 -1.75 -10.06 6.56
C PHE A 150 -1.55 -11.07 7.69
N PHE A 151 -2.27 -10.84 8.78
CA PHE A 151 -2.54 -11.86 9.77
C PHE A 151 -4.05 -12.04 9.90
N ARG A 152 -4.47 -13.28 10.08
CA ARG A 152 -5.87 -13.64 10.21
C ARG A 152 -6.39 -13.05 11.53
N MET A 153 -7.45 -12.25 11.42
CA MET A 153 -8.24 -11.82 12.56
C MET A 153 -9.21 -12.93 12.92
N GLU A 154 -9.25 -13.31 14.19
CA GLU A 154 -10.18 -14.31 14.69
C GLU A 154 -11.32 -13.62 15.46
N PRO A 155 -12.57 -14.09 15.33
CA PRO A 155 -13.67 -13.59 16.14
C PRO A 155 -13.45 -13.90 17.63
N GLU A 156 -14.06 -13.10 18.50
CA GLU A 156 -13.97 -13.18 19.96
C GLU A 156 -12.53 -13.05 20.50
N THR A 157 -11.67 -12.31 19.79
CA THR A 157 -10.30 -12.04 20.21
C THR A 157 -10.00 -10.55 20.26
N ASP A 158 -9.00 -10.18 21.05
CA ASP A 158 -8.57 -8.79 21.15
C ASP A 158 -7.50 -8.46 20.10
N VAL A 159 -7.59 -7.26 19.55
CA VAL A 159 -6.59 -6.69 18.65
C VAL A 159 -6.17 -5.31 19.16
N ALA A 160 -4.86 -5.11 19.29
CA ALA A 160 -4.34 -3.78 19.57
C ALA A 160 -4.34 -2.95 18.28
N VAL A 161 -4.87 -1.74 18.37
CA VAL A 161 -4.90 -0.77 17.28
C VAL A 161 -4.00 0.40 17.63
N VAL A 162 -3.09 0.74 16.73
CA VAL A 162 -2.19 1.88 16.88
C VAL A 162 -2.58 2.93 15.85
N TYR A 163 -2.81 4.16 16.32
CA TYR A 163 -3.29 5.26 15.49
C TYR A 163 -2.62 6.58 15.85
N GLY A 164 -2.55 7.47 14.87
CA GLY A 164 -2.00 8.82 14.98
C GLY A 164 -2.47 9.66 13.81
N ASP A 165 -1.87 10.84 13.61
CA ASP A 165 -2.22 11.72 12.49
C ASP A 165 -2.09 10.97 11.16
N ASP A 166 -3.24 10.76 10.53
CA ASP A 166 -3.37 10.00 9.28
C ASP A 166 -2.85 8.55 9.29
N PHE A 167 -2.53 7.98 10.46
CA PHE A 167 -1.99 6.63 10.62
C PHE A 167 -3.00 5.73 11.36
N PHE A 168 -3.19 4.50 10.86
CA PHE A 168 -3.97 3.47 11.55
C PHE A 168 -3.45 2.09 11.18
N ALA A 169 -3.12 1.28 12.19
CA ALA A 169 -2.65 -0.08 12.02
C ALA A 169 -3.17 -1.03 13.11
N TYR A 170 -3.36 -2.28 12.72
CA TYR A 170 -3.62 -3.42 13.59
C TYR A 170 -2.29 -4.05 13.97
N ILE A 171 -2.13 -4.40 15.23
CA ILE A 171 -0.94 -5.09 15.74
C ILE A 171 -1.29 -6.55 16.00
N LYS A 172 -0.48 -7.47 15.53
CA LYS A 172 -0.62 -8.90 15.83
C LYS A 172 -0.14 -9.15 17.25
N LYS A 173 -0.89 -9.95 18.01
CA LYS A 173 -0.45 -10.45 19.32
C LYS A 173 0.69 -11.46 19.14
N ASP A 174 1.83 -11.14 19.73
CA ASP A 174 3.08 -11.91 19.69
C ASP A 174 3.88 -11.59 20.97
N PRO A 175 4.79 -12.45 21.46
CA PRO A 175 5.62 -12.14 22.62
C PRO A 175 6.34 -10.78 22.53
N GLY A 176 6.70 -10.33 21.32
CA GLY A 176 7.31 -9.01 21.11
C GLY A 176 6.35 -7.82 21.23
N THR A 177 5.04 -8.04 21.11
CA THR A 177 4.01 -6.98 21.06
C THR A 177 3.01 -7.04 22.21
N GLU A 178 3.22 -7.90 23.21
CA GLU A 178 2.32 -8.01 24.37
C GLU A 178 2.14 -6.69 25.12
N SER A 179 3.15 -5.82 25.12
CA SER A 179 3.08 -4.50 25.74
C SER A 179 1.91 -3.65 25.22
N PHE A 180 1.55 -3.78 23.93
CA PHE A 180 0.40 -3.09 23.32
C PHE A 180 -0.96 -3.56 23.84
N TYR A 181 -1.00 -4.77 24.40
CA TYR A 181 -2.21 -5.39 24.96
C TYR A 181 -2.31 -5.22 26.47
N ASN A 182 -1.28 -4.66 27.11
CA ASN A 182 -1.24 -4.49 28.55
C ASN A 182 -1.78 -3.12 28.95
N GLU A 183 -2.58 -3.12 30.02
CA GLU A 183 -2.97 -1.91 30.71
C GLU A 183 -1.76 -1.35 31.46
N ARG A 184 -1.04 -0.40 30.87
CA ARG A 184 -0.16 0.45 31.69
C ARG A 184 -1.06 1.42 32.44
N THR A 185 -1.23 1.10 33.72
CA THR A 185 -1.89 1.86 34.78
C THR A 185 -1.39 3.28 34.88
#